data_AF-A0A803KA61-F1
#
_entry.id   AF-A0A803KA61-F1
#
_cell.length_a   1.000
_cell.length_b   1.000
_cell.length_c   1.000
_cell.angle_alpha   90.00
_cell.angle_beta   90.00
_cell.angle_gamma   90.00
#
_symmetry.space_group_name_H-M   'P 1'
#
loop_
_entity.id
_entity.type
_entity.pdbx_description
1 polymer ?
#
loop_
_entity_poly.entity_id
_entity_poly.type
_entity_poly.pdbx_seq_one_letter_code
_entity_poly.pdbx_strand_id
1 'polypeptide(L)'
;MEEVNFLCYTIKPLQLDCGLCAIVSNSGQMIGQKVGDEIDQYSCIWRMNNAPTKGYTEDVGKRTTVRVVSHTSVPLLLKDPKYFFKEANNTIYVIWGPFRNMRDDGKGIIYNMLKRTAESYRSAKIYITTELRMKHCDHMFKEETGRDR
;
A
#
# COMPACT_ATOMS: atom_id res chain seq x y z
N MET A 1 -10.38 -4.53 -5.55
CA MET A 1 -8.96 -4.87 -5.34
C MET A 1 -8.86 -6.37 -5.37
N GLU A 2 -7.73 -6.90 -5.81
CA GLU A 2 -7.48 -8.33 -5.97
C GLU A 2 -6.22 -8.70 -5.20
N GLU A 3 -6.22 -9.83 -4.50
CA GLU A 3 -5.05 -10.30 -3.75
C GLU A 3 -4.04 -10.98 -4.70
N VAL A 4 -2.75 -10.78 -4.46
CA VAL A 4 -1.68 -11.29 -5.32
C VAL A 4 -1.36 -12.78 -5.05
N ASN A 5 -2.03 -13.44 -4.10
CA ASN A 5 -1.79 -14.84 -3.72
C ASN A 5 -3.00 -15.79 -3.92
N PHE A 6 -2.70 -16.89 -4.64
CA PHE A 6 -3.42 -18.16 -4.87
C PHE A 6 -4.75 -18.22 -5.65
N LEU A 7 -4.64 -18.85 -6.84
CA LEU A 7 -5.54 -19.86 -7.46
C LEU A 7 -6.97 -19.97 -6.89
N CYS A 8 -7.79 -18.95 -7.07
CA CYS A 8 -9.20 -19.10 -7.46
C CYS A 8 -9.72 -17.70 -7.81
N TYR A 9 -10.55 -17.60 -8.84
CA TYR A 9 -11.17 -16.39 -9.38
C TYR A 9 -12.17 -15.70 -8.42
N THR A 10 -11.96 -15.78 -7.09
CA THR A 10 -12.78 -15.09 -6.10
C THR A 10 -12.14 -13.76 -5.72
N ILE A 11 -12.63 -12.69 -6.34
CA ILE A 11 -12.37 -11.31 -5.91
C ILE A 11 -13.02 -11.12 -4.53
N LYS A 12 -12.23 -11.25 -3.46
CA LYS A 12 -12.68 -10.89 -2.11
C LYS A 12 -12.39 -9.41 -1.85
N PRO A 13 -13.40 -8.59 -1.50
CA PRO A 13 -13.15 -7.21 -1.11
C PRO A 13 -12.33 -7.18 0.19
N LEU A 14 -11.40 -6.23 0.28
CA LEU A 14 -10.67 -5.97 1.52
C LEU A 14 -11.66 -5.52 2.60
N GLN A 15 -11.84 -6.32 3.64
CA GLN A 15 -12.65 -5.99 4.81
C GLN A 15 -11.72 -5.60 5.97
N LEU A 16 -11.97 -4.43 6.53
CA LEU A 16 -11.26 -3.88 7.67
C LEU A 16 -12.29 -3.45 8.70
N ASP A 17 -12.11 -3.90 9.94
CA ASP A 17 -12.87 -3.41 11.09
C ASP A 17 -12.06 -2.30 11.77
N CYS A 18 -12.39 -1.05 11.45
CA CYS A 18 -11.71 0.13 11.95
C CYS A 18 -12.74 1.07 12.58
N GLY A 19 -12.53 1.44 13.85
CA GLY A 19 -13.35 2.46 14.52
C GLY A 19 -12.88 3.87 14.14
N LEU A 20 -11.68 4.24 14.58
CA LEU A 20 -11.04 5.52 14.27
C LEU A 20 -9.72 5.30 13.53
N CYS A 21 -9.55 6.04 12.43
CA CYS A 21 -8.40 5.90 11.52
C CYS A 21 -7.50 7.13 11.56
N ALA A 22 -6.18 6.89 11.50
CA ALA A 22 -5.18 7.92 11.21
C ALA A 22 -4.63 7.73 9.80
N ILE A 23 -4.55 8.81 9.02
CA ILE A 23 -3.87 8.84 7.72
C ILE A 23 -2.60 9.67 7.88
N VAL A 24 -1.44 9.01 7.77
CA VAL A 24 -0.15 9.64 8.01
C VAL A 24 0.56 9.89 6.69
N SER A 25 0.75 11.17 6.36
CA SER A 25 1.44 11.57 5.13
C SER A 25 2.95 11.32 5.16
N ASN A 26 3.57 11.35 3.99
CA ASN A 26 5.03 11.25 3.84
C ASN A 26 5.71 12.63 3.85
N SER A 27 5.03 13.68 4.32
CA SER A 27 5.57 15.04 4.34
C SER A 27 6.75 15.15 5.32
N GLY A 28 7.81 15.84 4.92
CA GLY A 28 8.91 16.18 5.82
C GLY A 28 8.51 17.06 6.99
N GLN A 29 7.33 17.71 6.93
CA GLN A 29 6.77 18.49 8.03
C GLN A 29 6.42 17.64 9.26
N MET A 30 6.33 16.32 9.12
CA MET A 30 6.13 15.42 10.26
C MET A 30 7.36 15.35 11.19
N ILE A 31 8.55 15.70 10.69
CA ILE A 31 9.78 15.62 11.48
C ILE A 31 9.73 16.63 12.63
N GLY A 32 10.02 16.17 13.84
CA GLY A 32 9.99 16.97 15.06
C GLY A 32 8.60 17.26 15.62
N GLN A 33 7.52 16.74 15.02
CA GLN A 33 6.15 16.93 15.54
C GLN A 33 5.89 16.11 16.79
N LYS A 34 6.61 15.00 16.99
CA LYS A 34 6.50 14.14 18.18
C LYS A 34 5.09 13.60 18.47
N VAL A 35 4.28 13.42 17.43
CA VAL A 35 2.89 12.94 17.54
C VAL A 35 2.77 11.41 17.38
N GLY A 36 3.89 10.68 17.44
CA GLY A 36 3.91 9.25 17.18
C GLY A 36 3.08 8.42 18.15
N ASP A 37 3.10 8.77 19.44
CA ASP A 37 2.30 8.08 20.45
C ASP A 37 0.79 8.33 20.27
N GLU A 38 0.40 9.53 19.82
CA GLU A 38 -0.98 9.86 19.49
C GLU A 38 -1.46 9.05 18.28
N ILE A 39 -0.66 9.00 17.21
CA ILE A 39 -0.96 8.20 16.01
C ILE A 39 -1.16 6.72 16.36
N ASP A 40 -0.31 6.18 17.24
CA ASP A 40 -0.35 4.78 17.63
C ASP A 40 -1.57 4.41 18.52
N GLN A 41 -2.40 5.38 18.93
CA GLN A 41 -3.68 5.10 19.63
C GLN A 41 -4.84 4.75 18.68
N TYR A 42 -4.71 5.04 17.38
CA TYR A 42 -5.78 4.79 16.42
C TYR A 42 -5.92 3.30 16.10
N SER A 43 -7.15 2.89 15.79
CA SER A 43 -7.46 1.48 15.47
C SER A 43 -6.76 1.04 14.17
N CYS A 44 -6.83 1.88 13.14
CA CYS A 44 -6.21 1.65 11.84
C CYS A 44 -5.34 2.83 11.43
N ILE A 45 -4.10 2.52 11.03
CA ILE A 45 -3.13 3.54 10.60
C ILE A 45 -2.77 3.30 9.14
N TRP A 46 -3.09 4.29 8.31
CA TRP A 46 -2.85 4.30 6.88
C TRP A 46 -1.59 5.09 6.57
N ARG A 47 -0.67 4.49 5.82
CA ARG A 47 0.56 5.12 5.35
C ARG A 47 0.73 5.01 3.85
N MET A 48 1.59 5.82 3.27
CA MET A 48 1.80 5.86 1.83
C MET A 48 3.19 5.37 1.42
N ASN A 49 3.25 4.68 0.29
CA ASN A 49 4.47 4.34 -0.44
C ASN A 49 5.56 3.73 0.47
N ASN A 50 6.81 4.17 0.34
CA ASN A 50 7.97 3.62 1.03
C ASN A 50 8.39 4.40 2.29
N ALA A 51 7.56 5.29 2.84
CA ALA A 51 7.93 6.05 4.04
C ALA A 51 8.15 5.12 5.24
N PRO A 52 9.36 5.07 5.83
CA PRO A 52 9.64 4.20 6.95
C PRO A 52 9.05 4.77 8.25
N THR A 53 8.79 3.89 9.21
CA THR A 53 8.57 4.29 10.61
C THR A 53 9.87 4.20 11.42
N LYS A 54 10.74 3.25 11.08
CA LYS A 54 12.03 3.04 11.74
C LYS A 54 12.91 4.30 11.60
N GLY A 55 13.38 4.81 12.73
CA GLY A 55 14.15 6.07 12.80
C GLY A 55 13.30 7.33 12.94
N TYR A 56 11.96 7.23 12.83
CA TYR A 56 11.01 8.37 12.91
C TYR A 56 9.87 8.10 13.90
N THR A 57 10.00 7.08 14.76
CA THR A 57 8.87 6.57 15.54
C THR A 57 8.29 7.58 16.52
N GLU A 58 9.12 8.49 17.05
CA GLU A 58 8.67 9.59 17.92
C GLU A 58 7.72 10.53 17.17
N ASP A 59 7.99 10.79 15.90
CA ASP A 59 7.26 11.74 15.08
C ASP A 59 6.03 11.13 14.42
N VAL A 60 6.15 9.89 13.93
CA VAL A 60 5.14 9.30 13.06
C VAL A 60 4.52 8.02 13.60
N GLY A 61 4.95 7.52 14.76
CA GLY A 61 4.47 6.28 15.35
C GLY A 61 5.14 5.04 14.74
N LYS A 62 4.87 3.88 15.32
CA LYS A 62 5.49 2.59 14.96
C LYS A 62 4.56 1.74 14.10
N ARG A 63 3.24 1.85 14.32
CA ARG A 63 2.25 0.95 13.75
C ARG A 63 1.91 1.34 12.31
N THR A 64 1.57 0.33 11.51
CA THR A 64 0.97 0.48 10.18
C THR A 64 -0.05 -0.64 10.00
N THR A 65 -1.30 -0.30 9.66
CA THR A 65 -2.34 -1.28 9.36
C THR A 65 -2.46 -1.46 7.85
N VAL A 66 -2.56 -0.34 7.13
CA VAL A 66 -2.67 -0.32 5.67
C VAL A 66 -1.58 0.55 5.09
N ARG A 67 -0.97 0.09 4.00
CA ARG A 67 0.00 0.85 3.24
C ARG A 67 -0.42 0.93 1.79
N VAL A 68 -0.79 2.13 1.34
CA VAL A 68 -1.18 2.40 -0.04
C VAL A 68 0.04 2.79 -0.84
N VAL A 69 0.37 2.05 -1.91
CA VAL A 69 1.65 2.15 -2.61
C VAL A 69 1.41 2.33 -4.10
N SER A 70 2.02 3.37 -4.68
CA SER A 70 2.11 3.50 -6.13
C SER A 70 3.04 2.43 -6.70
N HIS A 71 2.72 1.92 -7.89
CA HIS A 71 3.58 1.03 -8.66
C HIS A 71 5.02 1.53 -8.80
N THR A 72 5.23 2.86 -8.89
CA THR A 72 6.55 3.48 -8.96
C THR A 72 7.36 3.33 -7.67
N SER A 73 6.70 3.16 -6.52
CA SER A 73 7.35 2.96 -5.22
C SER A 73 7.61 1.50 -4.90
N VAL A 74 7.03 0.53 -5.63
CA VAL A 74 7.27 -0.90 -5.39
C VAL A 74 8.76 -1.26 -5.42
N PRO A 75 9.57 -0.83 -6.42
CA PRO A 75 11.01 -1.11 -6.40
C PRO A 75 11.74 -0.57 -5.16
N LEU A 76 11.23 0.50 -4.54
CA LEU A 76 11.82 1.06 -3.32
C LEU A 76 11.49 0.21 -2.09
N LEU A 77 10.30 -0.38 -2.00
CA LEU A 77 9.96 -1.35 -0.94
C LEU A 77 10.87 -2.58 -1.05
N LEU A 78 11.14 -3.02 -2.28
CA LEU A 78 11.97 -4.20 -2.55
C LEU A 78 13.47 -3.99 -2.29
N LYS A 79 13.92 -2.77 -1.96
CA LYS A 79 15.28 -2.54 -1.44
C LYS A 79 15.44 -3.09 -0.03
N ASP A 80 14.37 -3.14 0.77
CA ASP A 80 14.36 -3.74 2.10
C ASP A 80 13.09 -4.60 2.32
N PRO A 81 13.00 -5.74 1.62
CA PRO A 81 11.80 -6.56 1.68
C PRO A 81 11.64 -7.26 3.05
N LYS A 82 12.71 -7.36 3.85
CA LYS A 82 12.64 -7.90 5.21
C LYS A 82 11.88 -6.94 6.12
N TYR A 83 12.21 -5.65 6.09
CA TYR A 83 11.48 -4.65 6.86
C TYR A 83 9.99 -4.61 6.48
N PHE A 84 9.68 -4.50 5.17
CA PHE A 84 8.30 -4.33 4.73
C PHE A 84 7.48 -5.64 4.79
N PHE A 85 8.01 -6.79 4.37
CA PHE A 85 7.18 -8.00 4.20
C PHE A 85 7.42 -9.08 5.26
N LYS A 86 8.39 -8.91 6.17
CA LYS A 86 8.65 -9.84 7.28
C LYS A 86 8.49 -9.19 8.66
N GLU A 87 9.14 -8.07 8.91
CA GLU A 87 9.03 -7.36 10.21
C GLU A 87 7.65 -6.72 10.36
N ALA A 88 7.14 -6.07 9.31
CA ALA A 88 5.81 -5.48 9.28
C ALA A 88 4.71 -6.47 8.81
N ASN A 89 4.76 -7.72 9.29
CA ASN A 89 3.91 -8.84 8.79
C ASN A 89 2.39 -8.62 8.86
N ASN A 90 1.91 -7.74 9.74
CA ASN A 90 0.49 -7.43 9.88
C ASN A 90 0.01 -6.32 8.94
N THR A 91 0.91 -5.70 8.17
CA THR A 91 0.58 -4.63 7.24
C THR A 91 -0.11 -5.19 5.99
N ILE A 92 -1.22 -4.56 5.61
CA ILE A 92 -1.89 -4.81 4.34
C ILE A 92 -1.36 -3.82 3.31
N TYR A 93 -0.81 -4.34 2.21
CA TYR A 93 -0.30 -3.54 1.11
C TYR A 93 -1.36 -3.42 0.03
N VAL A 94 -1.75 -2.19 -0.31
CA VAL A 94 -2.65 -1.89 -1.42
C VAL A 94 -1.85 -1.18 -2.51
N ILE A 95 -1.54 -1.90 -3.57
CA ILE A 95 -0.72 -1.40 -4.67
C ILE A 95 -1.61 -0.91 -5.81
N TRP A 96 -1.36 0.29 -6.31
CA TRP A 96 -2.08 0.86 -7.45
C TRP A 96 -1.11 1.27 -8.56
N GLY A 97 -1.55 1.17 -9.82
CA GLY A 97 -0.72 1.49 -10.96
C GLY A 97 -1.45 1.41 -12.29
N PRO A 98 -0.83 1.91 -13.38
CA PRO A 98 -1.39 1.80 -14.72
C PRO A 98 -1.43 0.33 -15.15
N PHE A 99 -2.45 -0.02 -15.94
CA PHE A 99 -2.67 -1.40 -16.41
C PHE A 99 -1.41 -2.02 -17.00
N ARG A 100 -0.68 -1.28 -17.85
CA ARG A 100 0.58 -1.73 -18.49
C ARG A 100 1.60 -2.33 -17.52
N ASN A 101 1.72 -1.80 -16.30
CA ASN A 101 2.69 -2.29 -15.31
C ASN A 101 2.12 -3.38 -14.39
N MET A 102 0.78 -3.48 -14.31
CA MET A 102 0.05 -4.33 -13.38
C MET A 102 -0.59 -5.55 -14.06
N ARG A 103 -0.28 -5.82 -15.34
CA ARG A 103 -0.80 -6.97 -16.10
C ARG A 103 -0.35 -8.30 -15.47
N ASP A 104 -1.28 -9.23 -15.37
CA ASP A 104 -1.06 -10.59 -14.87
C ASP A 104 -0.61 -11.60 -15.95
N ASP A 105 -0.61 -11.18 -17.21
CA ASP A 105 -0.20 -11.96 -18.40
C ASP A 105 1.32 -12.15 -18.56
N GLY A 106 2.08 -11.90 -17.50
CA GLY A 106 3.54 -11.95 -17.51
C GLY A 106 4.24 -10.73 -18.11
N LYS A 107 3.52 -9.75 -18.67
CA LYS A 107 4.12 -8.51 -19.19
C LYS A 107 4.12 -7.36 -18.18
N GLY A 108 3.34 -7.48 -17.10
CA GLY A 108 3.29 -6.49 -16.02
C GLY A 108 4.53 -6.56 -15.13
N ILE A 109 5.50 -5.67 -15.37
CA ILE A 109 6.77 -5.66 -14.62
C ILE A 109 6.54 -5.60 -13.10
N ILE A 110 5.63 -4.73 -12.65
CA ILE A 110 5.34 -4.57 -11.22
C ILE A 110 4.53 -5.73 -10.69
N TYR A 111 3.53 -6.20 -11.43
CA TYR A 111 2.77 -7.41 -11.06
C TYR A 111 3.71 -8.61 -10.84
N ASN A 112 4.64 -8.85 -11.77
CA ASN A 112 5.61 -9.94 -11.67
C ASN A 112 6.53 -9.80 -10.45
N MET A 113 6.94 -8.57 -10.09
CA MET A 113 7.72 -8.31 -8.88
C MET A 113 6.90 -8.63 -7.62
N LEU A 114 5.64 -8.19 -7.56
CA LEU A 114 4.74 -8.46 -6.44
C LEU A 114 4.44 -9.95 -6.31
N LYS A 115 4.21 -10.66 -7.42
CA LYS A 115 3.99 -12.10 -7.44
C LYS A 115 5.17 -12.86 -6.82
N ARG A 116 6.41 -12.59 -7.25
CA ARG A 116 7.62 -13.18 -6.66
C ARG A 116 7.77 -12.84 -5.17
N THR A 117 7.38 -11.63 -4.78
CA THR A 117 7.42 -11.19 -3.38
C THR A 117 6.41 -11.97 -2.55
N ALA A 118 5.18 -12.14 -3.04
CA ALA A 118 4.12 -12.86 -2.37
C ALA A 118 4.44 -14.37 -2.23
N GLU A 119 5.14 -14.94 -3.23
CA GLU A 119 5.68 -16.31 -3.17
C GLU A 119 6.79 -16.46 -2.12
N SER A 120 7.66 -15.45 -1.98
CA SER A 120 8.78 -15.44 -1.02
C SER A 120 8.36 -15.11 0.41
N TYR A 121 7.35 -14.26 0.57
CA TYR A 121 6.81 -13.81 1.85
C TYR A 121 5.34 -14.23 1.95
N ARG A 122 5.10 -15.52 2.17
CA ARG A 122 3.74 -16.11 2.14
C ARG A 122 2.74 -15.49 3.13
N SER A 123 3.23 -14.88 4.21
CA SER A 123 2.39 -14.16 5.18
C SER A 123 2.05 -12.73 4.77
N ALA A 124 2.68 -12.20 3.71
CA ALA A 124 2.45 -10.84 3.25
C ALA A 124 1.07 -10.71 2.60
N LYS A 125 0.31 -9.71 3.04
CA LYS A 125 -1.02 -9.39 2.55
C LYS A 125 -0.93 -8.31 1.47
N ILE A 126 -0.86 -8.72 0.20
CA ILE A 126 -0.65 -7.82 -0.93
C ILE A 126 -1.89 -7.83 -1.83
N TYR A 127 -2.50 -6.66 -1.98
CA TYR A 127 -3.64 -6.40 -2.85
C TYR A 127 -3.25 -5.42 -3.95
N ILE A 128 -3.80 -5.61 -5.15
CA ILE A 128 -3.67 -4.70 -6.29
C ILE A 128 -5.04 -4.11 -6.65
N THR A 129 -5.05 -2.88 -7.15
CA THR A 129 -6.26 -2.28 -7.74
C THR A 129 -6.58 -2.92 -9.09
N THR A 130 -7.86 -3.17 -9.36
CA THR A 130 -8.30 -3.69 -10.66
C THR A 130 -8.28 -2.59 -11.72
N GLU A 131 -8.17 -2.97 -12.99
CA GLU A 131 -8.22 -2.00 -14.10
C GLU A 131 -9.53 -1.18 -14.08
N LEU A 132 -10.66 -1.84 -13.82
CA LEU A 132 -11.96 -1.19 -13.69
C LEU A 132 -11.95 -0.11 -12.59
N ARG A 133 -11.38 -0.42 -11.42
CA ARG A 133 -11.29 0.55 -10.31
C ARG A 133 -10.36 1.71 -10.66
N MET A 134 -9.26 1.44 -11.34
CA MET A 134 -8.34 2.50 -11.79
C MET A 134 -9.00 3.44 -12.80
N LYS A 135 -9.69 2.90 -13.82
CA LYS A 135 -10.45 3.72 -14.78
C LYS A 135 -11.51 4.58 -14.10
N HIS A 136 -12.21 4.01 -13.12
CA HIS A 136 -13.19 4.76 -12.34
C HIS A 136 -12.54 5.92 -11.56
N CYS A 137 -11.39 5.68 -10.91
CA CYS A 137 -10.66 6.73 -10.21
C CYS A 137 -10.12 7.81 -11.16
N ASP A 138 -9.62 7.43 -12.35
CA ASP A 138 -9.15 8.38 -13.37
C ASP A 138 -10.31 9.25 -13.88
N HIS A 139 -11.48 8.64 -14.13
CA HIS A 139 -12.69 9.36 -14.53
C HIS A 139 -13.15 10.36 -13.46
N MET A 140 -13.26 9.92 -12.20
CA MET A 140 -13.63 10.80 -11.09
C MET A 140 -12.65 11.97 -10.93
N PHE A 141 -11.34 11.72 -11.02
CA PHE A 141 -10.34 12.78 -10.94
C PHE A 141 -10.52 13.82 -12.05
N LYS A 142 -10.81 13.38 -13.28
CA LYS A 142 -11.04 14.27 -14.41
C LYS A 142 -12.31 15.10 -14.26
N GLU A 143 -13.39 14.51 -13.79
CA GLU A 143 -14.65 15.22 -13.52
C GLU A 143 -14.45 16.33 -12.48
N GLU A 144 -13.75 16.02 -11.38
CA GLU A 144 -13.56 16.96 -10.27
C GLU A 144 -12.52 18.06 -10.56
N THR A 145 -11.50 17.77 -11.37
CA THR A 145 -10.36 18.67 -11.56
C THR A 145 -10.24 19.27 -12.96
N GLY A 146 -10.96 18.72 -13.94
CA GLY A 146 -10.80 19.03 -15.36
C GLY A 146 -9.46 18.57 -15.95
N ARG A 147 -8.71 17.70 -15.27
CA ARG A 147 -7.37 17.25 -15.69
C ARG A 147 -7.28 15.73 -15.74
N ASP A 148 -6.48 15.24 -16.67
CA ASP A 148 -6.00 13.85 -16.62
C ASP A 148 -4.91 13.71 -15.54
N ARG A 149 -4.81 12.51 -14.98
CA ARG A 149 -3.90 12.19 -13.85
C ARG A 149 -2.49 11.84 -14.29
#